data_AF-A0A835PDU8-F1
#
_entry.id   AF-A0A835PDU8-F1
#
_cell.length_a   1.000
_cell.length_b   1.000
_cell.length_c   1.000
_cell.angle_alpha   90.00
_cell.angle_beta   90.00
_cell.angle_gamma   90.00
#
_symmetry.space_group_name_H-M   'P 1'
#
loop_
_entity.id
_entity.type
_entity.pdbx_description
1 polymer ?
#
loop_
_entity_poly.entity_id
_entity_poly.type
_entity_poly.pdbx_seq_one_letter_code
_entity_poly.pdbx_strand_id
1 'polypeptide(L)' 'MVVGTNYNYKDALKKSLLFLEAQRSGKLPASRRIPWRDDSALDDGKLAGLDLTGGYYDAGTM' A
#
# COMPACT_ATOMS: atom_id res chain seq x y z
N MET A 1 8.70 -1.04 -40.95
CA MET A 1 9.41 -0.56 -39.74
C MET A 1 8.59 -0.97 -38.53
N VAL A 2 9.10 -1.85 -37.67
CA VAL A 2 8.44 -2.13 -36.38
C VAL A 2 8.98 -1.10 -35.39
N VAL A 3 8.16 -0.13 -35.01
CA VAL A 3 8.47 0.76 -33.89
C VAL A 3 8.27 -0.07 -32.62
N GLY A 4 9.35 -0.65 -32.11
CA GLY A 4 9.31 -1.35 -30.82
C GLY A 4 9.10 -0.34 -29.71
N THR A 5 7.91 -0.30 -29.12
CA THR A 5 7.64 0.46 -27.90
C THR A 5 8.43 -0.17 -26.76
N ASN A 6 9.58 0.42 -26.43
CA ASN A 6 10.41 -0.07 -25.33
C ASN A 6 9.79 0.40 -24.01
N TYR A 7 8.96 -0.44 -23.38
CA TYR A 7 8.31 -0.10 -22.12
C TYR A 7 9.34 0.06 -20.99
N ASN A 8 9.19 1.10 -20.16
CA ASN A 8 10.06 1.31 -19.02
C ASN A 8 9.63 0.41 -17.84
N TYR A 9 10.08 -0.85 -17.87
CA TYR A 9 9.74 -1.83 -16.83
C TYR A 9 10.28 -1.45 -15.44
N LYS A 10 11.37 -0.68 -15.37
CA LYS A 10 11.90 -0.17 -14.09
C LYS A 10 10.90 0.78 -13.42
N ASP A 11 10.30 1.67 -14.20
CA ASP A 11 9.26 2.58 -13.69
C ASP A 11 7.96 1.83 -13.36
N ALA A 12 7.56 0.88 -14.21
CA ALA A 12 6.39 0.04 -13.96
C ALA A 12 6.51 -0.74 -12.63
N LEU A 13 7.64 -1.43 -12.41
CA LEU A 13 7.90 -2.18 -11.17
C LEU A 13 7.92 -1.25 -9.95
N LYS A 14 8.55 -0.08 -10.06
CA LYS A 14 8.57 0.92 -8.98
C LYS A 14 7.15 1.33 -8.58
N LYS A 15 6.27 1.56 -9.56
CA LYS A 15 4.86 1.93 -9.32
C LYS A 15 4.06 0.78 -8.73
N SER A 16 4.29 -0.45 -9.15
CA SER A 16 3.66 -1.63 -8.54
C SER A 16 3.99 -1.77 -7.05
N LEU A 17 5.23 -1.46 -6.65
CA LEU A 17 5.61 -1.44 -5.23
C LEU A 17 4.96 -0.28 -4.46
N LEU A 18 4.84 0.91 -5.09
CA LEU A 18 4.12 2.03 -4.49
C LEU A 18 2.63 1.75 -4.31
N PHE A 19 2.02 0.98 -5.23
CA PHE A 19 0.63 0.52 -5.09
C PHE A 19 0.46 -0.34 -3.84
N LEU A 20 1.35 -1.30 -3.57
CA LEU A 20 1.29 -2.09 -2.33
C LEU A 20 1.43 -1.21 -1.09
N GLU A 21 2.34 -0.22 -1.09
CA GLU A 21 2.44 0.73 0.03
C GLU A 21 1.16 1.55 0.24
N ALA A 22 0.47 1.89 -0.86
CA ALA A 22 -0.81 2.59 -0.82
C ALA A 22 -1.95 1.73 -0.26
N GLN A 23 -1.77 0.42 -0.08
CA GLN A 23 -2.75 -0.49 0.52
C GLN A 23 -2.50 -0.80 2.00
N ARG A 24 -1.40 -0.34 2.61
CA ARG A 24 -1.09 -0.66 4.02
C ARG A 24 -2.20 -0.20 4.98
N SER A 25 -2.60 -1.03 5.93
CA SER A 25 -3.47 -0.64 7.05
C SER A 25 -2.65 -0.40 8.32
N GLY A 26 -3.29 0.06 9.40
CA GLY A 26 -2.66 0.29 10.70
C GLY A 26 -1.87 1.60 10.75
N LYS A 27 -0.93 1.65 11.70
CA LYS A 27 -0.01 2.77 11.86
C LYS A 27 1.06 2.78 10.78
N LEU A 28 1.18 3.89 10.06
CA LEU A 28 2.13 4.03 8.97
C LEU A 28 3.49 4.53 9.47
N PRO A 29 4.60 4.11 8.84
CA PRO A 29 5.92 4.62 9.17
C PRO A 29 6.03 6.10 8.79
N ALA A 30 6.81 6.87 9.57
CA ALA A 30 7.09 8.28 9.28
C ALA A 30 7.77 8.51 7.92
N SER A 31 8.44 7.49 7.38
CA SER A 31 9.09 7.49 6.07
C SER A 31 8.17 7.10 4.90
N ARG A 32 6.84 7.10 5.09
CA ARG A 32 5.89 6.72 4.04
C ARG A 32 6.06 7.56 2.77
N ARG A 33 5.98 6.89 1.61
CA ARG A 33 6.14 7.53 0.29
C ARG A 33 4.81 8.02 -0.30
N ILE A 34 3.69 7.56 0.24
CA ILE A 34 2.34 7.89 -0.25
C ILE A 34 1.75 9.01 0.63
N PRO A 35 1.73 10.27 0.17
CA PRO A 35 1.45 11.42 1.03
C PRO A 35 -0.02 11.53 1.46
N TRP A 36 -0.94 10.96 0.69
CA TRP A 36 -2.38 11.00 0.94
C TRP A 36 -2.89 9.83 1.78
N ARG A 37 -2.04 8.87 2.14
CA ARG A 37 -2.36 7.83 3.14
C ARG A 37 -1.93 8.31 4.53
N ASP A 38 -2.70 7.92 5.54
CA ASP A 38 -2.38 8.12 6.95
C ASP A 38 -2.79 6.90 7.80
N ASP A 39 -2.53 6.97 9.10
CA ASP A 39 -2.91 5.95 10.08
C ASP A 39 -4.40 5.59 9.95
N SER A 40 -4.71 4.30 9.96
CA SER A 40 -6.07 3.78 9.77
C SER A 40 -6.27 2.47 10.53
N ALA A 41 -7.53 2.12 10.83
CA ALA A 41 -7.91 0.85 11.48
C ALA A 41 -7.11 0.49 12.75
N LEU A 42 -6.81 1.50 13.59
CA LEU A 42 -5.99 1.34 14.81
C LEU A 42 -6.68 0.54 15.94
N ASP A 43 -7.95 0.20 15.73
CA ASP A 43 -8.77 -0.53 16.70
C ASP A 43 -8.99 -2.00 16.30
N ASP A 44 -8.39 -2.45 15.19
CA ASP A 44 -8.54 -3.82 14.71
C ASP A 44 -8.03 -4.83 15.75
N GLY A 45 -8.91 -5.77 16.12
CA GLY A 45 -8.63 -6.81 17.12
C GLY A 45 -9.01 -6.46 18.55
N LYS A 46 -9.31 -5.19 18.87
CA LYS A 46 -9.58 -4.75 20.26
C LYS A 46 -10.72 -5.51 20.94
N LEU A 47 -11.79 -5.84 20.21
CA LEU A 47 -12.92 -6.61 20.75
C LEU A 47 -12.52 -8.02 21.21
N ALA A 48 -11.46 -8.59 20.63
CA ALA A 48 -10.91 -9.89 21.00
C ALA A 48 -9.72 -9.76 21.96
N GLY A 49 -9.34 -8.55 22.38
CA GLY A 49 -8.15 -8.31 23.19
C GLY A 49 -6.84 -8.60 22.45
N LEU A 50 -6.85 -8.55 21.12
CA LEU A 50 -5.68 -8.81 20.26
C LEU A 50 -5.28 -7.52 19.51
N ASP A 51 -4.01 -7.43 19.13
CA ASP A 51 -3.55 -6.44 18.15
C ASP A 51 -3.58 -7.09 16.76
N LEU A 52 -4.56 -6.68 15.95
CA LEU A 52 -4.68 -7.11 14.55
C LEU A 52 -4.45 -5.92 13.60
N THR A 53 -3.78 -4.86 14.06
CA THR A 53 -3.45 -3.71 13.21
C THR A 53 -2.35 -4.04 12.20
N GLY A 54 -2.34 -3.34 11.06
CA GLY A 54 -1.34 -3.53 10.01
C GLY A 54 -1.85 -4.36 8.84
N GLY A 55 -0.94 -4.96 8.07
CA GLY A 55 -1.29 -5.70 6.86
C GLY A 55 -1.67 -4.79 5.68
N TYR A 56 -2.45 -5.32 4.74
CA TYR A 56 -2.84 -4.65 3.50
C TYR A 56 -4.32 -4.83 3.24
N TYR A 57 -4.98 -3.76 2.78
CA TYR A 57 -6.32 -3.82 2.20
C TYR A 57 -6.27 -4.60 0.88
N ASP A 58 -7.27 -5.46 0.69
CA ASP A 58 -7.34 -6.40 -0.43
C ASP A 58 -7.49 -5.67 -1.78
N ALA A 59 -8.38 -4.68 -1.84
CA ALA A 59 -8.72 -3.97 -3.06
C ALA A 59 -9.14 -2.51 -2.77
N GLY A 60 -10.23 -2.03 -3.39
CA GLY A 60 -10.77 -0.69 -3.16
C GLY A 60 -11.62 -0.54 -1.90
N THR A 61 -11.74 -1.59 -1.09
CA THR A 61 -12.55 -1.64 0.14
C THR A 61 -11.67 -1.71 1.37
N MET A 62 -12.17 -1.16 2.47
CA MET A 62 -11.65 -1.30 3.82
C MET A 62 -12.64 -2.06 4.70
#